data_AF-A0A7J4S3L2-F1
#
_entry.id   AF-A0A7J4S3L2-F1
#
_cell.length_a   1.000
_cell.length_b   1.000
_cell.length_c   1.000
_cell.angle_alpha   90.00
_cell.angle_beta   90.00
_cell.angle_gamma   90.00
#
_symmetry.space_group_name_H-M   'P 1'
#
loop_
_entity.id
_entity.type
_entity.pdbx_description
1 polymer ?
#
loop_
_entity_poly.entity_id
_entity_poly.type
_entity_poly.pdbx_seq_one_letter_code
_entity_poly.pdbx_strand_id
1 'polypeptide(L)'
;MDRTNGTLAVALAVVFILGAFLAVPLAARAAGPCEETAYANGQLFCIHVTKIIANPSAGLLATAEPIYIAAYFPLPSGCDTSNPSTCAPEALPSGYQPLCNPCFHGGALDAFPYHDHVMEGAPGFGTQGTVDAMKGPWVLIVAAYDPAYSNQAGFTPFKSTAGIAAGELAGDFQAIHPGAVNPYEINTGVVLIFGVQPLG
;
A
#
# COMPACT_ATOMS: atom_id res chain seq x y z
N MET A 1 20.80 76.20 -16.56
CA MET A 1 22.22 75.89 -16.29
C MET A 1 22.37 75.73 -14.79
N ASP A 2 22.71 74.61 -14.19
CA ASP A 2 22.75 73.21 -14.61
C ASP A 2 22.68 72.46 -13.27
N ARG A 3 21.69 71.59 -13.09
CA ARG A 3 21.52 70.76 -11.89
C ARG A 3 21.67 69.32 -12.35
N THR A 4 22.81 68.70 -12.09
CA THR A 4 22.93 67.26 -11.84
C THR A 4 24.40 66.94 -11.59
N ASN A 5 24.69 66.33 -10.44
CA ASN A 5 25.61 65.20 -10.29
C ASN A 5 26.03 65.10 -8.82
N GLY A 6 25.62 64.02 -8.15
CA GLY A 6 26.23 63.67 -6.86
C GLY A 6 25.35 62.95 -5.87
N THR A 7 24.57 61.94 -6.28
CA THR A 7 23.98 61.00 -5.31
C THR A 7 23.59 59.70 -6.03
N LEU A 8 24.60 58.95 -6.49
CA LEU A 8 24.39 57.61 -7.03
C LEU A 8 25.53 56.67 -6.60
N ALA A 9 25.81 56.60 -5.29
CA ALA A 9 26.89 55.77 -4.79
C ALA A 9 26.67 55.22 -3.37
N VAL A 10 25.44 55.06 -2.88
CA VAL A 10 25.21 54.32 -1.62
C VAL A 10 23.82 53.68 -1.61
N ALA A 11 23.54 52.71 -2.48
CA ALA A 11 22.30 51.92 -2.39
C ALA A 11 22.43 50.49 -2.92
N LEU A 12 23.65 49.96 -3.03
CA LEU A 12 23.90 48.66 -3.66
C LEU A 12 24.88 47.80 -2.85
N ALA A 13 24.72 47.74 -1.52
CA ALA A 13 25.60 46.91 -0.68
C ALA A 13 24.88 46.14 0.45
N VAL A 14 23.56 46.26 0.60
CA VAL A 14 22.84 45.64 1.74
C VAL A 14 21.92 44.48 1.32
N VAL A 15 21.65 44.26 0.03
CA VAL A 15 20.68 43.24 -0.42
C VAL A 15 21.30 41.84 -0.63
N PHE A 16 22.63 41.70 -0.56
CA PHE A 16 23.29 40.44 -0.96
C PHE A 16 23.64 39.45 0.18
N ILE A 17 23.32 39.74 1.44
CA ILE A 17 23.74 38.89 2.58
C ILE A 17 22.64 37.91 3.05
N LEU A 18 21.38 38.06 2.60
CA LEU A 18 20.26 37.23 3.09
C LEU A 18 19.85 36.07 2.16
N GLY A 19 20.67 35.71 1.17
CA GLY A 19 20.28 34.77 0.11
C GLY A 19 20.96 33.40 0.12
N ALA A 20 21.79 33.09 1.11
CA ALA A 20 22.58 31.85 1.14
C ALA A 20 22.26 30.98 2.35
N PHE A 21 20.96 30.69 2.58
CA PHE A 21 20.62 29.44 3.24
C PHE A 21 20.94 28.31 2.24
N LEU A 22 22.15 27.77 2.37
CA LEU A 22 22.54 26.52 1.74
C LEU A 22 21.46 25.49 2.08
N ALA A 23 20.64 25.14 1.10
CA ALA A 23 19.79 23.96 1.16
C ALA A 23 20.74 22.77 1.26
N VAL A 24 21.04 22.36 2.50
CA VAL A 24 21.73 21.09 2.74
C VAL A 24 20.76 20.03 2.22
N PRO A 25 21.05 19.32 1.12
CA PRO A 25 20.20 18.21 0.73
C PRO A 25 20.23 17.23 1.90
N LEU A 26 19.08 17.05 2.55
CA LEU A 26 18.88 15.91 3.44
C LEU A 26 19.21 14.69 2.59
N ALA A 27 20.32 14.02 2.92
CA ALA A 27 20.68 12.79 2.26
C ALA A 27 19.53 11.81 2.50
N ALA A 28 18.73 11.60 1.46
CA ALA A 28 17.72 10.55 1.45
C ALA A 28 18.48 9.25 1.70
N ARG A 29 18.29 8.66 2.87
CA ARG A 29 18.76 7.30 3.11
C ARG A 29 18.01 6.43 2.12
N ALA A 30 18.75 5.75 1.26
CA ALA A 30 18.20 4.62 0.52
C ALA A 30 17.55 3.71 1.56
N ALA A 31 16.25 3.49 1.43
CA ALA A 31 15.60 2.52 2.28
C ALA A 31 16.23 1.14 2.04
N GLY A 32 16.07 0.24 3.01
CA GLY A 32 16.49 -1.14 2.87
C GLY A 32 15.86 -1.84 1.66
N PRO A 33 16.29 -3.08 1.35
CA PRO A 33 15.68 -3.87 0.28
C PRO A 33 14.16 -3.97 0.47
N CYS A 34 13.43 -4.00 -0.64
CA CYS A 34 11.98 -4.15 -0.65
C CYS A 34 11.60 -5.54 -0.14
N GLU A 35 11.06 -5.66 1.07
CA GLU A 35 10.64 -6.95 1.64
C GLU A 35 9.23 -7.33 1.20
N GLU A 36 8.34 -6.33 1.11
CA GLU A 36 6.96 -6.51 0.70
C GLU A 36 6.53 -5.40 -0.25
N THR A 37 5.53 -5.68 -1.08
CA THR A 37 4.96 -4.70 -2.02
C THR A 37 3.46 -4.59 -1.87
N ALA A 38 2.93 -3.42 -2.24
CA ALA A 38 1.50 -3.16 -2.34
C ALA A 38 1.17 -2.30 -3.54
N TYR A 39 -0.01 -2.54 -4.11
CA TYR A 39 -0.61 -1.63 -5.06
C TYR A 39 -1.21 -0.44 -4.32
N ALA A 40 -0.83 0.77 -4.73
CA ALA A 40 -1.49 2.01 -4.38
C ALA A 40 -1.91 2.73 -5.66
N ASN A 41 -3.21 2.92 -5.87
CA ASN A 41 -3.79 3.58 -7.05
C ASN A 41 -3.28 3.02 -8.39
N GLY A 42 -3.18 1.69 -8.51
CA GLY A 42 -2.71 1.03 -9.73
C GLY A 42 -1.19 0.95 -9.88
N GLN A 43 -0.42 1.59 -9.01
CA GLN A 43 1.05 1.58 -9.02
C GLN A 43 1.60 0.71 -7.89
N LEU A 44 2.74 0.07 -8.12
CA LEU A 44 3.37 -0.82 -7.15
C LEU A 44 4.39 -0.04 -6.31
N PHE A 45 4.32 -0.21 -5.00
CA PHE A 45 5.21 0.40 -4.03
C PHE A 45 5.80 -0.66 -3.11
N CYS A 46 6.96 -0.38 -2.53
CA CYS A 46 7.45 -1.16 -1.41
C CYS A 46 6.77 -0.72 -0.13
N ILE A 47 6.37 -1.68 0.69
CA ILE A 47 5.86 -1.46 2.03
C ILE A 47 6.85 -2.04 3.05
N HIS A 48 6.97 -1.37 4.19
CA HIS A 48 7.89 -1.73 5.27
C HIS A 48 7.09 -1.80 6.56
N VAL A 49 6.62 -3.00 6.92
CA VAL A 49 5.77 -3.21 8.09
C VAL A 49 6.55 -2.98 9.37
N THR A 50 6.25 -1.89 10.05
CA THR A 50 6.90 -1.50 11.31
C THR A 50 6.17 -2.11 12.50
N LYS A 51 4.85 -2.28 12.42
CA LYS A 51 4.05 -2.81 13.53
C LYS A 51 2.75 -3.46 13.07
N ILE A 52 2.42 -4.61 13.67
CA ILE A 52 1.12 -5.27 13.59
C ILE A 52 0.45 -5.17 14.96
N ILE A 53 -0.79 -4.70 15.00
CA ILE A 53 -1.56 -4.48 16.23
C ILE A 53 -2.86 -5.28 16.10
N ALA A 54 -2.85 -6.50 16.65
CA ALA A 54 -4.01 -7.40 16.57
C ALA A 54 -5.22 -6.93 17.41
N ASN A 55 -4.97 -6.12 18.45
CA ASN A 55 -6.01 -5.57 19.34
C ASN A 55 -5.81 -4.05 19.47
N PRO A 56 -6.13 -3.26 18.43
CA PRO A 56 -5.95 -1.82 18.46
C PRO A 56 -6.94 -1.16 19.43
N SER A 57 -6.60 0.03 19.92
CA SER A 57 -7.59 0.85 20.62
C SER A 57 -8.70 1.26 19.64
N ALA A 58 -9.91 1.48 20.16
CA ALA A 58 -11.05 1.89 19.32
C ALA A 58 -10.73 3.16 18.50
N GLY A 59 -10.02 4.14 19.10
CA GLY A 59 -9.61 5.36 18.40
C GLY A 59 -8.58 5.11 17.29
N LEU A 60 -7.68 4.15 17.46
CA LEU A 60 -6.74 3.78 16.40
C LEU A 60 -7.47 3.14 15.24
N LEU A 61 -8.35 2.16 15.52
CA LEU A 61 -9.15 1.49 14.50
C LEU A 61 -10.07 2.46 13.73
N ALA A 62 -10.70 3.43 14.41
CA ALA A 62 -11.59 4.40 13.77
C ALA A 62 -10.89 5.39 12.83
N THR A 63 -9.56 5.48 12.89
CA THR A 63 -8.75 6.34 12.01
C THR A 63 -7.92 5.54 11.02
N ALA A 64 -8.06 4.20 11.04
CA ALA A 64 -7.30 3.32 10.20
C ALA A 64 -7.97 3.19 8.84
N GLU A 65 -7.15 3.28 7.80
CA GLU A 65 -7.58 3.24 6.41
C GLU A 65 -7.48 1.81 5.88
N PRO A 66 -8.30 1.40 4.90
CA PRO A 66 -8.29 0.02 4.45
C PRO A 66 -7.01 -0.33 3.71
N ILE A 67 -6.35 -1.42 4.13
CA ILE A 67 -5.45 -2.19 3.29
C ILE A 67 -6.07 -3.56 3.06
N TYR A 68 -6.24 -3.90 1.79
CA TYR A 68 -6.83 -5.16 1.39
C TYR A 68 -5.77 -6.24 1.20
N ILE A 69 -6.08 -7.42 1.70
CA ILE A 69 -5.52 -8.70 1.28
C ILE A 69 -6.47 -9.25 0.23
N ALA A 70 -6.13 -9.06 -1.05
CA ALA A 70 -6.86 -9.66 -2.17
C ALA A 70 -6.33 -11.09 -2.38
N ALA A 71 -6.92 -12.03 -1.67
CA ALA A 71 -6.45 -13.40 -1.57
C ALA A 71 -6.86 -14.27 -2.76
N TYR A 72 -5.97 -15.19 -3.14
CA TYR A 72 -6.23 -16.21 -4.15
C TYR A 72 -6.71 -17.49 -3.49
N PHE A 73 -7.92 -17.90 -3.84
CA PHE A 73 -8.58 -19.09 -3.30
C PHE A 73 -9.13 -19.97 -4.43
N PRO A 74 -9.23 -21.31 -4.26
CA PRO A 74 -8.62 -22.09 -3.18
C PRO A 74 -7.10 -22.05 -3.23
N LEU A 75 -6.46 -22.50 -2.14
CA LEU A 75 -5.01 -22.64 -2.11
C LEU A 75 -4.54 -23.64 -3.19
N PRO A 76 -3.33 -23.47 -3.72
CA PRO A 76 -2.72 -24.42 -4.63
C PRO A 76 -2.70 -25.83 -4.04
N SER A 77 -2.84 -26.83 -4.91
CA SER A 77 -2.86 -28.23 -4.47
C SER A 77 -1.59 -28.58 -3.69
N GLY A 78 -1.76 -29.17 -2.51
CA GLY A 78 -0.65 -29.58 -1.65
C GLY A 78 -0.11 -28.49 -0.71
N CYS A 79 -0.57 -27.23 -0.83
CA CYS A 79 -0.25 -26.20 0.13
C CYS A 79 -1.11 -26.35 1.41
N ASP A 80 -0.44 -26.52 2.55
CA ASP A 80 -1.03 -26.59 3.89
C ASP A 80 -0.54 -25.39 4.71
N THR A 81 -1.44 -24.51 5.12
CA THR A 81 -1.11 -23.31 5.91
C THR A 81 -0.65 -23.62 7.33
N SER A 82 -0.93 -24.82 7.84
CA SER A 82 -0.38 -25.30 9.12
C SER A 82 1.05 -25.86 8.97
N ASN A 83 1.47 -26.12 7.73
CA ASN A 83 2.84 -26.50 7.39
C ASN A 83 3.34 -25.68 6.18
N PRO A 84 3.74 -24.41 6.39
CA PRO A 84 4.16 -23.48 5.33
C PRO A 84 5.20 -24.02 4.35
N SER A 85 6.02 -24.99 4.77
CA SER A 85 7.03 -25.63 3.92
C SER A 85 6.46 -26.44 2.74
N THR A 86 5.16 -26.71 2.75
CA THR A 86 4.44 -27.41 1.67
C THR A 86 3.91 -26.47 0.58
N CYS A 87 3.96 -25.16 0.83
CA CYS A 87 3.46 -24.15 -0.09
C CYS A 87 4.62 -23.65 -0.97
N ALA A 88 4.52 -23.89 -2.28
CA ALA A 88 5.49 -23.45 -3.28
C ALA A 88 4.96 -22.24 -4.05
N PRO A 89 5.83 -21.37 -4.59
CA PRO A 89 5.39 -20.28 -5.46
C PRO A 89 4.53 -20.79 -6.62
N GLU A 90 3.42 -20.10 -6.89
CA GLU A 90 2.42 -20.46 -7.89
C GLU A 90 2.28 -19.34 -8.92
N ALA A 91 1.96 -19.69 -10.17
CA ALA A 91 1.46 -18.74 -11.16
C ALA A 91 0.02 -19.11 -11.51
N LEU A 92 -0.86 -18.11 -11.57
CA LEU A 92 -2.24 -18.31 -12.02
C LEU A 92 -2.26 -18.71 -13.51
N PRO A 93 -3.37 -19.27 -14.02
CA PRO A 93 -3.50 -19.62 -15.43
C PRO A 93 -3.22 -18.48 -16.42
N SER A 94 -3.41 -17.22 -16.01
CA SER A 94 -3.04 -16.04 -16.80
C SER A 94 -1.53 -15.77 -16.89
N GLY A 95 -0.71 -16.50 -16.13
CA GLY A 95 0.71 -16.25 -15.92
C GLY A 95 1.00 -15.22 -14.83
N TYR A 96 -0.03 -14.64 -14.19
CA TYR A 96 0.15 -13.71 -13.08
C TYR A 96 0.73 -14.43 -11.85
N GLN A 97 1.68 -13.77 -11.18
CA GLN A 97 2.21 -14.20 -9.88
C GLN A 97 1.72 -13.21 -8.82
N PRO A 98 1.06 -13.70 -7.75
CA PRO A 98 0.69 -12.88 -6.60
C PRO A 98 1.88 -12.10 -6.02
N LEU A 99 1.64 -10.91 -5.46
CA LEU A 99 2.69 -10.13 -4.78
C LEU A 99 3.28 -10.90 -3.60
N CYS A 100 2.43 -11.61 -2.85
CA CYS A 100 2.82 -12.58 -1.85
C CYS A 100 2.63 -14.00 -2.37
N ASN A 101 3.72 -14.76 -2.54
CA ASN A 101 3.72 -16.01 -3.30
C ASN A 101 4.78 -17.05 -2.88
N PRO A 102 4.60 -17.76 -1.75
CA PRO A 102 3.71 -17.44 -0.64
C PRO A 102 4.37 -16.49 0.40
N CYS A 103 3.56 -15.75 1.16
CA CYS A 103 4.00 -15.03 2.37
C CYS A 103 3.30 -15.60 3.61
N PHE A 104 4.05 -15.79 4.70
CA PHE A 104 3.51 -16.21 5.99
C PHE A 104 3.89 -15.18 7.05
N HIS A 105 2.89 -14.50 7.60
CA HIS A 105 3.06 -13.38 8.54
C HIS A 105 2.71 -13.77 9.99
N GLY A 106 2.31 -15.02 10.22
CA GLY A 106 1.89 -15.54 11.50
C GLY A 106 0.38 -15.39 11.77
N GLY A 107 -0.16 -16.30 12.56
CA GLY A 107 -1.51 -16.20 13.11
C GLY A 107 -2.60 -16.35 12.04
N ALA A 108 -3.66 -15.54 12.13
CA ALA A 108 -4.80 -15.64 11.21
C ALA A 108 -4.45 -15.25 9.75
N LEU A 109 -3.32 -14.56 9.54
CA LEU A 109 -2.88 -14.14 8.20
C LEU A 109 -2.27 -15.28 7.41
N ASP A 110 -1.77 -16.33 8.07
CA ASP A 110 -1.23 -17.52 7.41
C ASP A 110 -2.30 -18.30 6.62
N ALA A 111 -3.59 -18.01 6.86
CA ALA A 111 -4.69 -18.57 6.08
C ALA A 111 -4.75 -18.05 4.64
N PHE A 112 -4.06 -16.94 4.35
CA PHE A 112 -4.04 -16.29 3.05
C PHE A 112 -2.59 -16.06 2.62
N PRO A 113 -1.83 -17.11 2.27
CA PRO A 113 -0.43 -16.96 1.91
C PRO A 113 -0.20 -16.48 0.48
N TYR A 114 -1.22 -16.57 -0.39
CA TYR A 114 -1.20 -16.05 -1.75
C TYR A 114 -2.17 -14.89 -1.87
N HIS A 115 -1.64 -13.68 -2.03
CA HIS A 115 -2.46 -12.48 -2.09
C HIS A 115 -1.70 -11.30 -2.67
N ASP A 116 -2.47 -10.28 -3.04
CA ASP A 116 -1.96 -8.94 -3.28
C ASP A 116 -2.33 -8.01 -2.13
N HIS A 117 -1.43 -7.10 -1.78
CA HIS A 117 -1.75 -5.96 -0.93
C HIS A 117 -2.30 -4.81 -1.78
N VAL A 118 -3.46 -4.27 -1.45
CA VAL A 118 -4.11 -3.17 -2.20
C VAL A 118 -4.58 -2.07 -1.25
N MET A 119 -4.26 -0.83 -1.60
CA MET A 119 -4.50 0.38 -0.80
C MET A 119 -4.67 1.59 -1.72
N GLU A 120 -5.09 2.74 -1.20
CA GLU A 120 -5.22 3.99 -1.99
C GLU A 120 -4.14 5.04 -1.68
N GLY A 121 -3.38 4.88 -0.59
CA GLY A 121 -2.50 5.95 -0.08
C GLY A 121 -1.01 5.67 -0.19
N ALA A 122 -0.26 6.39 -1.01
CA ALA A 122 1.21 6.33 -1.05
C ALA A 122 1.81 7.72 -1.32
N PRO A 123 3.07 8.01 -0.92
CA PRO A 123 3.64 9.35 -1.06
C PRO A 123 3.49 9.91 -2.48
N GLY A 124 3.00 11.14 -2.59
CA GLY A 124 2.76 11.82 -3.87
C GLY A 124 1.32 11.78 -4.38
N PHE A 125 0.40 11.05 -3.73
CA PHE A 125 -1.01 10.96 -4.15
C PHE A 125 -1.97 11.96 -3.49
N GLY A 126 -1.53 12.80 -2.55
CA GLY A 126 -2.45 13.69 -1.81
C GLY A 126 -3.00 13.00 -0.56
N THR A 127 -4.17 13.32 -0.02
CA THR A 127 -4.59 12.80 1.31
C THR A 127 -4.50 11.27 1.43
N GLN A 128 -3.88 10.76 2.51
CA GLN A 128 -3.37 9.37 2.75
C GLN A 128 -2.13 8.93 1.96
N GLY A 129 -1.66 9.77 1.06
CA GLY A 129 -0.40 9.68 0.35
C GLY A 129 0.26 11.05 0.25
N THR A 130 0.12 11.86 1.29
CA THR A 130 0.22 13.33 1.15
C THR A 130 1.54 13.72 0.53
N VAL A 131 1.53 14.78 -0.28
CA VAL A 131 2.54 15.20 -1.27
C VAL A 131 3.99 14.87 -0.87
N ASP A 132 4.32 14.96 0.43
CA ASP A 132 5.66 14.67 0.98
C ASP A 132 5.75 13.46 1.95
N ALA A 133 4.63 12.86 2.40
CA ALA A 133 4.60 11.70 3.29
C ALA A 133 3.26 10.93 3.24
N MET A 134 3.34 9.61 3.33
CA MET A 134 2.16 8.77 3.56
C MET A 134 1.69 8.85 5.02
N LYS A 135 0.36 8.84 5.24
CA LYS A 135 -0.21 8.75 6.59
C LYS A 135 -1.44 7.85 6.61
N GLY A 136 -1.33 6.77 7.37
CA GLY A 136 -2.44 5.99 7.89
C GLY A 136 -1.91 4.88 8.80
N PRO A 137 -2.48 4.65 9.99
CA PRO A 137 -2.68 3.26 10.40
C PRO A 137 -3.58 2.57 9.36
N TRP A 138 -3.38 1.28 9.12
CA TRP A 138 -4.12 0.56 8.10
C TRP A 138 -4.89 -0.60 8.70
N VAL A 139 -6.22 -0.62 8.56
CA VAL A 139 -7.02 -1.77 8.98
C VAL A 139 -6.98 -2.82 7.89
N LEU A 140 -6.62 -4.04 8.27
CA LEU A 140 -6.51 -5.15 7.34
C LEU A 140 -7.90 -5.72 7.01
N ILE A 141 -8.25 -5.69 5.75
CA ILE A 141 -9.48 -6.26 5.20
C ILE A 141 -9.11 -7.42 4.28
N VAL A 142 -9.75 -8.57 4.44
CA VAL A 142 -9.55 -9.72 3.54
C VAL A 142 -10.70 -9.77 2.56
N ALA A 143 -10.39 -9.92 1.27
CA ALA A 143 -11.32 -10.27 0.22
C ALA A 143 -10.72 -11.44 -0.58
N ALA A 144 -11.50 -12.47 -0.91
CA ALA A 144 -11.01 -13.63 -1.65
C ALA A 144 -11.59 -13.65 -3.06
N TYR A 145 -10.73 -13.68 -4.08
CA TYR A 145 -11.18 -13.79 -5.46
C TYR A 145 -12.02 -15.04 -5.66
N ASP A 146 -13.06 -14.93 -6.50
CA ASP A 146 -13.72 -16.11 -7.02
C ASP A 146 -12.76 -16.87 -7.96
N PRO A 147 -12.60 -18.20 -7.80
CA PRO A 147 -11.77 -19.01 -8.69
C PRO A 147 -12.20 -18.93 -10.16
N ALA A 148 -13.49 -18.71 -10.45
CA ALA A 148 -14.00 -18.54 -11.81
C ALA A 148 -13.55 -17.22 -12.45
N TYR A 149 -13.19 -16.23 -11.64
CA TYR A 149 -12.56 -14.99 -12.10
C TYR A 149 -11.03 -15.11 -12.15
N SER A 150 -10.40 -15.52 -11.04
CA SER A 150 -8.93 -15.57 -10.93
C SER A 150 -8.25 -16.61 -11.82
N ASN A 151 -8.96 -17.67 -12.24
CA ASN A 151 -8.42 -18.69 -13.16
C ASN A 151 -8.66 -18.38 -14.65
N GLN A 152 -9.21 -17.22 -14.99
CA GLN A 152 -9.37 -16.84 -16.39
C GLN A 152 -8.01 -16.59 -17.04
N ALA A 153 -7.83 -17.00 -18.29
CA ALA A 153 -6.58 -16.77 -19.03
C ALA A 153 -6.21 -15.29 -19.19
N GLY A 154 -7.21 -14.40 -19.15
CA GLY A 154 -7.03 -12.94 -19.19
C GLY A 154 -7.12 -12.26 -17.81
N PHE A 155 -7.02 -13.01 -16.71
CA PHE A 155 -7.14 -12.44 -15.36
C PHE A 155 -6.14 -11.31 -15.14
N THR A 156 -6.66 -10.20 -14.59
CA THR A 156 -5.86 -9.08 -14.07
C THR A 156 -6.29 -8.77 -12.64
N PRO A 157 -5.35 -8.67 -11.68
CA PRO A 157 -5.71 -8.33 -10.31
C PRO A 157 -6.23 -6.90 -10.21
N PHE A 158 -7.11 -6.65 -9.25
CA PHE A 158 -7.49 -5.30 -8.85
C PHE A 158 -6.33 -4.66 -8.08
N LYS A 159 -6.00 -3.43 -8.47
CA LYS A 159 -4.84 -2.66 -7.96
C LYS A 159 -5.25 -1.37 -7.25
N SER A 160 -6.54 -1.25 -6.93
CA SER A 160 -7.16 -0.15 -6.20
C SER A 160 -8.33 -0.70 -5.41
N THR A 161 -8.64 -0.08 -4.28
CA THR A 161 -9.80 -0.41 -3.43
C THR A 161 -11.12 -0.14 -4.16
N ALA A 162 -11.18 0.90 -5.00
CA ALA A 162 -12.33 1.12 -5.87
C ALA A 162 -12.52 -0.03 -6.88
N GLY A 163 -11.43 -0.60 -7.38
CA GLY A 163 -11.46 -1.79 -8.22
C GLY A 163 -11.97 -3.02 -7.47
N ILE A 164 -11.56 -3.22 -6.22
CA ILE A 164 -12.06 -4.30 -5.36
C ILE A 164 -13.58 -4.16 -5.16
N ALA A 165 -14.05 -2.98 -4.73
CA ALA A 165 -15.48 -2.73 -4.53
C ALA A 165 -16.29 -2.93 -5.83
N ALA A 166 -15.75 -2.57 -6.98
CA ALA A 166 -16.39 -2.83 -8.27
C ALA A 166 -16.43 -4.34 -8.60
N GLY A 167 -15.35 -5.08 -8.32
CA GLY A 167 -15.27 -6.52 -8.49
C GLY A 167 -16.26 -7.28 -7.59
N GLU A 168 -16.47 -6.82 -6.36
CA GLU A 168 -17.47 -7.40 -5.46
C GLU A 168 -18.88 -7.30 -6.04
N LEU A 169 -19.23 -6.13 -6.61
CA LEU A 169 -20.51 -5.92 -7.28
C LEU A 169 -20.63 -6.72 -8.59
N ALA A 170 -19.51 -7.04 -9.24
CA ALA A 170 -19.46 -7.84 -10.45
C ALA A 170 -19.51 -9.36 -10.19
N GLY A 171 -19.33 -9.80 -8.94
CA GLY A 171 -19.27 -11.21 -8.57
C GLY A 171 -17.88 -11.83 -8.75
N ASP A 172 -16.82 -11.01 -8.78
CA ASP A 172 -15.44 -11.45 -8.95
C ASP A 172 -14.79 -11.92 -7.63
N PHE A 173 -15.52 -11.81 -6.52
CA PHE A 173 -15.10 -12.21 -5.16
C PHE A 173 -16.09 -13.19 -4.53
N GLN A 174 -15.57 -14.09 -3.68
CA GLN A 174 -16.38 -15.03 -2.91
C GLN A 174 -17.01 -14.38 -1.69
N ALA A 175 -18.23 -14.82 -1.35
CA ALA A 175 -18.86 -14.48 -0.08
C ALA A 175 -18.20 -15.24 1.09
N ILE A 176 -17.12 -14.69 1.63
CA ILE A 176 -16.35 -15.28 2.74
C ILE A 176 -16.89 -14.92 4.13
N HIS A 177 -17.85 -13.99 4.21
CA HIS A 177 -18.46 -13.55 5.46
C HIS A 177 -20.00 -13.52 5.37
N PRO A 178 -20.65 -14.68 5.14
CA PRO A 178 -22.08 -14.74 4.93
C PRO A 178 -22.86 -14.19 6.13
N GLY A 179 -23.81 -13.28 5.87
CA GLY A 179 -24.64 -12.63 6.88
C GLY A 179 -24.11 -11.28 7.39
N ALA A 180 -22.90 -10.86 6.98
CA ALA A 180 -22.40 -9.51 7.22
C ALA A 180 -23.04 -8.48 6.28
N VAL A 181 -22.84 -7.18 6.60
CA VAL A 181 -23.30 -6.07 5.73
C VAL A 181 -22.62 -6.13 4.36
N ASN A 182 -21.30 -6.35 4.34
CA ASN A 182 -20.58 -6.75 3.14
C ASN A 182 -20.17 -8.22 3.29
N PRO A 183 -20.78 -9.16 2.56
CA PRO A 183 -20.47 -10.58 2.68
C PRO A 183 -19.16 -11.00 2.00
N TYR A 184 -18.57 -10.13 1.18
CA TYR A 184 -17.36 -10.42 0.40
C TYR A 184 -16.06 -10.10 1.14
N GLU A 185 -16.16 -9.37 2.26
CA GLU A 185 -15.02 -8.88 3.02
C GLU A 185 -15.05 -9.35 4.48
N ILE A 186 -13.87 -9.59 5.05
CA ILE A 186 -13.66 -9.73 6.48
C ILE A 186 -12.78 -8.56 6.95
N ASN A 187 -13.37 -7.62 7.69
CA ASN A 187 -12.58 -6.69 8.48
C ASN A 187 -12.00 -7.45 9.69
N THR A 188 -10.68 -7.63 9.69
CA THR A 188 -10.00 -8.44 10.71
C THR A 188 -9.90 -7.75 12.06
N GLY A 189 -10.12 -6.43 12.12
CA GLY A 189 -9.81 -5.59 13.27
C GLY A 189 -8.32 -5.40 13.55
N VAL A 190 -7.44 -6.00 12.73
CA VAL A 190 -5.99 -5.86 12.84
C VAL A 190 -5.56 -4.56 12.20
N VAL A 191 -4.71 -3.79 12.89
CA VAL A 191 -4.13 -2.55 12.35
C VAL A 191 -2.63 -2.73 12.07
N LEU A 192 -2.22 -2.36 10.86
CA LEU A 192 -0.83 -2.31 10.41
C LEU A 192 -0.32 -0.86 10.45
N ILE A 193 0.93 -0.70 10.88
CA ILE A 193 1.69 0.55 10.74
C ILE A 193 2.89 0.23 9.85
N PHE A 194 2.98 0.86 8.68
CA PHE A 194 4.08 0.64 7.75
C PHE A 194 4.49 1.92 7.03
N GLY A 195 5.74 1.95 6.57
CA GLY A 195 6.24 2.97 5.65
C GLY A 195 6.09 2.53 4.19
N VAL A 196 6.00 3.48 3.27
CA VAL A 196 5.90 3.21 1.83
C VAL A 196 6.91 4.03 1.05
N GLN A 197 7.46 3.42 0.01
CA GLN A 197 8.38 4.07 -0.93
C GLN A 197 8.13 3.59 -2.36
N PRO A 198 8.38 4.43 -3.37
CA PRO A 198 8.36 3.99 -4.77
C PRO A 198 9.34 2.84 -5.00
N LEU A 199 8.98 1.93 -5.91
CA LEU A 199 9.96 1.03 -6.51
C LEU A 199 10.89 1.87 -7.39
N GLY A 200 12.20 1.83 -7.10
CA GLY A 200 13.22 2.67 -7.75
C GLY A 200 13.36 2.47 -9.26
#